data_AF-A0A1N6QI20-F1
#
_entry.id   AF-A0A1N6QI20-F1
#
_cell.length_a   1.000
_cell.length_b   1.000
_cell.length_c   1.000
_cell.angle_alpha   90.00
_cell.angle_beta   90.00
_cell.angle_gamma   90.00
#
_symmetry.space_group_name_H-M   'P 1'
#
loop_
_entity.id
_entity.type
_entity.pdbx_description
1 polymer ?
#
loop_
_entity_poly.entity_id
_entity_poly.type
_entity_poly.pdbx_seq_one_letter_code
_entity_poly.pdbx_strand_id
1 'polypeptide(L)'
;MSTPDRSDATRSARATLHEWVDAIPTREPTEGAGAREPRTWVAALALEGTWLGLYQDAYRFTETEWDELVDDLSRYADVRPPARAVVFRDVELDEDPFRDDERPLVDAVLRVALEEGVENVTFAAVARRCDRSESTLRSMFGDAETLVDDVAIEVVQSGFDDLSPLRLDPSRAAVAASVAALDDSRKAAALLRLYALGGVARDDVPEGQHTVHADVLRAWREEGAPSSLVLAALACDGWRAGERQRALLFPPALPGAVVRELARLVDDAAGPVTP
;
A
#
# COMPACT_ATOMS: atom_id res chain seq x y z
N MET A 1 36.05 0.21 -26.78
CA MET A 1 35.39 0.27 -25.46
C MET A 1 33.92 0.06 -25.70
N SER A 2 33.44 -1.17 -25.48
CA SER A 2 32.02 -1.51 -25.60
C SER A 2 31.27 -0.81 -24.47
N THR A 3 30.26 -0.02 -24.81
CA THR A 3 29.25 0.45 -23.87
C THR A 3 28.68 -0.79 -23.17
N PRO A 4 28.64 -0.86 -21.83
CA PRO A 4 27.91 -1.91 -21.14
C PRO A 4 26.47 -1.93 -21.66
N ASP A 5 25.94 -3.12 -21.88
CA ASP A 5 24.58 -3.35 -22.39
C ASP A 5 23.58 -2.68 -21.45
N ARG A 6 23.05 -1.50 -21.82
CA ARG A 6 22.09 -0.70 -21.04
C ARG A 6 20.72 -1.38 -20.91
N SER A 7 20.61 -2.67 -21.20
CA SER A 7 19.36 -3.43 -21.20
C SER A 7 19.35 -4.58 -20.18
N ASP A 8 20.41 -4.71 -19.37
CA ASP A 8 20.55 -5.81 -18.41
C ASP A 8 19.64 -5.62 -17.18
N ALA A 9 19.49 -4.39 -16.65
CA ALA A 9 18.63 -4.18 -15.48
C ALA A 9 17.15 -4.29 -15.84
N THR A 10 16.73 -3.71 -16.97
CA THR A 10 15.35 -3.82 -17.47
C THR A 10 14.98 -5.27 -17.77
N ARG A 11 15.89 -6.05 -18.37
CA ARG A 11 15.68 -7.49 -18.62
C ARG A 11 15.59 -8.27 -17.31
N SER A 12 16.47 -7.99 -16.34
CA SER A 12 16.44 -8.60 -15.00
C SER A 12 15.13 -8.31 -14.28
N ALA A 13 14.75 -7.03 -14.21
CA ALA A 13 13.52 -6.58 -13.58
C ALA A 13 12.28 -7.25 -14.18
N ARG A 14 12.22 -7.36 -15.51
CA ARG A 14 11.14 -8.08 -16.19
C ARG A 14 11.12 -9.56 -15.84
N ALA A 15 12.26 -10.24 -15.91
CA ALA A 15 12.34 -11.67 -15.58
C ALA A 15 11.87 -11.93 -14.15
N THR A 16 12.39 -11.18 -13.18
CA THR A 16 12.02 -11.28 -11.77
C THR A 16 10.53 -10.97 -11.54
N LEU A 17 9.99 -9.92 -12.18
CA LEU A 17 8.57 -9.58 -12.08
C LEU A 17 7.65 -10.62 -12.74
N HIS A 18 8.05 -11.22 -13.86
CA HIS A 18 7.27 -12.30 -14.47
C HIS A 18 7.19 -13.51 -13.53
N GLU A 19 8.29 -13.92 -12.91
CA GLU A 19 8.27 -15.00 -11.91
C GLU A 19 7.31 -14.68 -10.76
N TRP A 20 7.26 -13.41 -10.34
CA TRP A 20 6.34 -12.93 -9.32
C TRP A 20 4.87 -12.96 -9.74
N VAL A 21 4.58 -12.52 -10.96
CA VAL A 21 3.22 -12.51 -11.54
C VAL A 21 2.73 -13.94 -11.79
N ASP A 22 3.60 -14.81 -12.31
CA ASP A 22 3.29 -16.22 -12.62
C ASP A 22 3.00 -17.04 -11.35
N ALA A 23 3.54 -16.62 -10.20
CA ALA A 23 3.27 -17.24 -8.91
C ALA A 23 1.89 -16.87 -8.32
N ILE A 24 1.19 -15.87 -8.86
CA ILE A 24 -0.12 -15.43 -8.34
C ILE A 24 -1.19 -16.49 -8.67
N PRO A 25 -1.86 -17.09 -7.66
CA PRO A 25 -2.95 -18.01 -7.90
C PRO A 25 -4.09 -17.33 -8.68
N THR A 26 -4.59 -18.02 -9.71
CA THR A 26 -5.71 -17.53 -10.50
C THR A 26 -7.00 -18.29 -10.16
N ARG A 27 -8.13 -17.56 -10.17
CA ARG A 27 -9.47 -18.16 -10.07
C ARG A 27 -10.21 -18.03 -11.37
N GLU A 28 -11.04 -19.03 -11.66
CA GLU A 28 -11.97 -19.00 -12.79
C GLU A 28 -12.98 -17.85 -12.63
N PRO A 29 -13.52 -17.31 -13.74
CA PRO A 29 -14.47 -16.22 -13.67
C PRO A 29 -15.76 -16.71 -13.00
N THR A 30 -15.96 -16.34 -11.74
CA THR A 30 -17.29 -16.37 -11.13
C THR A 30 -18.14 -15.32 -11.84
N GLU A 31 -19.23 -15.74 -12.47
CA GLU A 31 -20.20 -14.84 -13.10
C GLU A 31 -20.68 -13.78 -12.09
N GLY A 32 -20.22 -12.53 -12.26
CA GLY A 32 -20.68 -11.42 -11.43
C GLY A 32 -19.60 -10.38 -11.13
N ALA A 33 -19.66 -9.25 -11.85
CA ALA A 33 -19.07 -7.94 -11.55
C ALA A 33 -17.54 -7.78 -11.45
N GLY A 34 -16.80 -8.62 -10.70
CA GLY A 34 -15.42 -8.30 -10.30
C GLY A 34 -14.38 -8.28 -11.43
N ALA A 35 -14.46 -9.17 -12.41
CA ALA A 35 -13.40 -9.31 -13.44
C ALA A 35 -13.56 -8.41 -14.68
N ARG A 36 -14.57 -7.52 -14.72
CA ARG A 36 -14.92 -6.77 -15.95
C ARG A 36 -13.93 -5.65 -16.29
N GLU A 37 -13.15 -5.17 -15.33
CA GLU A 37 -12.18 -4.08 -15.54
C GLU A 37 -10.81 -4.44 -14.93
N PRO A 38 -9.98 -5.25 -15.63
CA PRO A 38 -8.67 -5.66 -15.12
C PRO A 38 -7.74 -4.50 -14.77
N ARG A 39 -7.78 -3.43 -15.57
CA ARG A 39 -7.01 -2.21 -15.34
C ARG A 39 -7.35 -1.54 -14.01
N THR A 40 -8.63 -1.41 -13.70
CA THR A 40 -9.11 -0.82 -12.44
C THR A 40 -8.64 -1.64 -11.23
N TRP A 41 -8.65 -2.97 -11.35
CA TRP A 41 -8.10 -3.87 -10.32
C TRP A 41 -6.60 -3.68 -10.13
N VAL A 42 -5.83 -3.67 -11.21
CA VAL A 42 -4.39 -3.45 -11.14
C VAL A 42 -4.08 -2.07 -10.55
N ALA A 43 -4.83 -1.04 -10.90
CA ALA A 43 -4.70 0.30 -10.32
C ALA A 43 -5.00 0.31 -8.82
N ALA A 44 -6.07 -0.37 -8.38
CA ALA A 44 -6.40 -0.49 -6.96
C ALA A 44 -5.29 -1.23 -6.18
N LEU A 45 -4.75 -2.32 -6.74
CA LEU A 45 -3.62 -3.04 -6.15
C LEU A 45 -2.35 -2.19 -6.12
N ALA A 46 -2.06 -1.43 -7.17
CA ALA A 46 -0.89 -0.54 -7.22
C ALA A 46 -1.00 0.62 -6.23
N LEU A 47 -2.20 1.14 -5.99
CA LEU A 47 -2.46 2.12 -4.94
C LEU A 47 -2.25 1.53 -3.55
N GLU A 48 -2.76 0.33 -3.30
CA GLU A 48 -2.52 -0.38 -2.06
C GLU A 48 -1.01 -0.61 -1.83
N GLY A 49 -0.29 -1.04 -2.87
CA GLY A 49 1.17 -1.17 -2.84
C GLY A 49 1.89 0.15 -2.61
N THR A 50 1.38 1.26 -3.15
CA THR A 50 1.89 2.61 -2.89
C THR A 50 1.78 2.96 -1.40
N TRP A 51 0.61 2.78 -0.81
CA TRP A 51 0.37 3.06 0.61
C TRP A 51 1.20 2.15 1.52
N LEU A 52 1.31 0.86 1.16
CA LEU A 52 2.15 -0.09 1.86
C LEU A 52 3.64 0.29 1.76
N GLY A 53 4.11 0.67 0.57
CA GLY A 53 5.47 1.11 0.34
C GLY A 53 5.82 2.36 1.15
N LEU A 54 4.86 3.27 1.34
CA LEU A 54 4.98 4.42 2.25
C LEU A 54 5.05 3.97 3.71
N TYR A 55 4.17 3.08 4.15
CA TYR A 55 4.16 2.54 5.51
C TYR A 55 5.48 1.85 5.89
N GLN A 56 6.02 1.04 4.96
CA GLN A 56 7.21 0.21 5.14
C GLN A 56 8.52 0.91 4.76
N ASP A 57 8.47 2.14 4.21
CA ASP A 57 9.63 2.83 3.61
C ASP A 57 10.40 1.96 2.58
N ALA A 58 9.65 1.18 1.77
CA ALA A 58 10.22 0.10 0.98
C ALA A 58 10.97 0.58 -0.29
N TYR A 59 10.44 1.58 -0.99
CA TYR A 59 10.95 2.02 -2.29
C TYR A 59 11.92 3.21 -2.23
N ARG A 60 11.98 3.93 -1.09
CA ARG A 60 12.81 5.13 -0.88
C ARG A 60 12.81 6.08 -2.08
N PHE A 61 11.63 6.52 -2.50
CA PHE A 61 11.47 7.50 -3.57
C PHE A 61 11.82 8.91 -3.09
N THR A 62 12.38 9.72 -3.98
CA THR A 62 12.46 11.18 -3.82
C THR A 62 11.09 11.83 -4.02
N GLU A 63 10.90 13.09 -3.62
CA GLU A 63 9.63 13.81 -3.86
C GLU A 63 9.25 13.84 -5.34
N THR A 64 10.23 14.08 -6.23
CA THR A 64 10.00 14.11 -7.69
C THR A 64 9.60 12.74 -8.24
N GLU A 65 10.22 11.68 -7.74
CA GLU A 65 9.87 10.31 -8.13
C GLU A 65 8.46 9.92 -7.65
N TRP A 66 8.06 10.41 -6.47
CA TRP A 66 6.69 10.25 -5.98
C TRP A 66 5.69 10.95 -6.88
N ASP A 67 5.92 12.22 -7.23
CA ASP A 67 5.04 12.98 -8.13
C ASP A 67 4.93 12.29 -9.51
N GLU A 68 6.05 11.85 -10.09
CA GLU A 68 6.08 11.14 -11.38
C GLU A 68 5.27 9.84 -11.34
N LEU A 69 5.49 9.01 -10.31
CA LEU A 69 4.81 7.74 -10.13
C LEU A 69 3.29 7.93 -9.94
N VAL A 70 2.88 8.90 -9.12
CA VAL A 70 1.46 9.18 -8.86
C VAL A 70 0.76 9.71 -10.10
N ASP A 71 1.44 10.54 -10.90
CA ASP A 71 0.93 10.99 -12.20
C ASP A 71 0.77 9.83 -13.18
N ASP A 72 1.76 8.93 -13.27
CA ASP A 72 1.71 7.73 -14.10
C ASP A 72 0.58 6.78 -13.67
N LEU A 73 0.45 6.54 -12.36
CA LEU A 73 -0.61 5.73 -11.79
C LEU A 73 -1.98 6.33 -12.09
N SER A 74 -2.15 7.63 -11.93
CA SER A 74 -3.41 8.34 -12.19
C SER A 74 -3.79 8.24 -13.65
N ARG A 75 -2.81 8.38 -14.56
CA ARG A 75 -3.00 8.16 -16.00
C ARG A 75 -3.36 6.72 -16.34
N TYR A 76 -2.72 5.74 -15.70
CA TYR A 76 -3.03 4.33 -15.89
C TYR A 76 -4.46 4.00 -15.44
N ALA A 77 -4.88 4.55 -14.31
CA ALA A 77 -6.20 4.39 -13.70
C ALA A 77 -7.32 5.17 -14.41
N ASP A 78 -6.98 6.05 -15.36
CA ASP A 78 -7.93 7.01 -15.97
C ASP A 78 -8.64 7.85 -14.89
N VAL A 79 -7.89 8.39 -13.93
CA VAL A 79 -8.40 9.28 -12.89
C VAL A 79 -7.60 10.58 -12.85
N ARG A 80 -8.16 11.60 -12.20
CA ARG A 80 -7.47 12.87 -12.03
C ARG A 80 -6.32 12.70 -11.04
N PRO A 81 -5.08 13.12 -11.37
CA PRO A 81 -3.99 13.12 -10.40
C PRO A 81 -4.25 14.12 -9.25
N PRO A 82 -3.65 13.91 -8.07
CA PRO A 82 -3.71 14.88 -6.99
C PRO A 82 -2.96 16.16 -7.38
N ALA A 83 -3.14 17.25 -6.64
CA ALA A 83 -2.41 18.49 -6.92
C ALA A 83 -0.91 18.33 -6.64
N ARG A 84 -0.57 17.54 -5.62
CA ARG A 84 0.80 17.11 -5.29
C ARG A 84 0.77 15.78 -4.54
N ALA A 85 1.80 14.95 -4.65
CA ALA A 85 1.91 13.77 -3.80
C ALA A 85 2.18 14.17 -2.34
N VAL A 86 1.50 13.52 -1.39
CA VAL A 86 1.78 13.67 0.05
C VAL A 86 3.22 13.25 0.33
N VAL A 87 3.96 14.16 0.94
CA VAL A 87 5.26 13.89 1.55
C VAL A 87 5.03 13.96 3.06
N PHE A 88 5.26 12.88 3.81
CA PHE A 88 5.04 12.82 5.26
C PHE A 88 5.88 13.82 6.09
N ARG A 89 6.73 14.62 5.45
CA ARG A 89 7.42 15.77 6.03
C ARG A 89 6.58 17.05 6.03
N ASP A 90 5.29 16.95 5.74
CA ASP A 90 4.35 18.08 5.76
C ASP A 90 4.08 18.57 7.19
N VAL A 91 3.91 19.89 7.32
CA VAL A 91 3.83 20.64 8.59
C VAL A 91 2.59 20.24 9.41
N GLU A 92 1.54 19.71 8.78
CA GLU A 92 0.32 19.27 9.48
C GLU A 92 0.47 17.91 10.20
N LEU A 93 1.48 17.10 9.90
CA LEU A 93 1.67 15.76 10.49
C LEU A 93 2.74 15.68 11.58
N ASP A 94 3.36 16.80 11.95
CA ASP A 94 4.32 16.91 13.06
C ASP A 94 5.36 15.77 13.07
N GLU A 95 6.12 15.61 11.98
CA GLU A 95 7.20 14.61 11.75
C GLU A 95 6.86 13.11 11.90
N ASP A 96 5.78 12.73 12.60
CA ASP A 96 5.40 11.34 12.91
C ASP A 96 3.89 11.12 12.71
N PRO A 97 3.47 10.44 11.61
CA PRO A 97 2.06 10.20 11.34
C PRO A 97 1.38 9.32 12.40
N PHE A 98 2.11 8.69 13.31
CA PHE A 98 1.54 7.82 14.36
C PHE A 98 1.38 8.51 15.70
N ARG A 99 1.92 9.73 15.85
CA ARG A 99 1.77 10.52 17.05
C ARG A 99 0.42 11.23 17.08
N ASP A 100 -0.24 11.20 18.24
CA ASP A 100 -1.53 11.87 18.43
C ASP A 100 -1.65 12.49 19.82
N ASP A 101 -1.05 13.68 19.98
CA ASP A 101 -0.98 14.38 21.26
C ASP A 101 -2.37 14.83 21.77
N GLU A 102 -3.33 14.98 20.85
CA GLU A 102 -4.72 15.35 21.19
C GLU A 102 -5.53 14.16 21.72
N ARG A 103 -5.16 12.93 21.34
CA ARG A 103 -5.83 11.68 21.75
C ARG A 103 -4.83 10.69 22.36
N PRO A 104 -4.50 10.85 23.66
CA PRO A 104 -3.49 10.01 24.33
C PRO A 104 -3.78 8.50 24.33
N LEU A 105 -5.06 8.11 24.22
CA LEU A 105 -5.42 6.68 24.11
C LEU A 105 -5.09 6.13 22.72
N VAL A 106 -5.40 6.89 21.66
CA VAL A 106 -5.09 6.52 20.27
C VAL A 106 -3.58 6.43 20.08
N ASP A 107 -2.82 7.45 20.53
CA ASP A 107 -1.35 7.45 20.50
C ASP A 107 -0.77 6.23 21.24
N ALA A 108 -1.25 5.94 22.46
CA ALA A 108 -0.76 4.81 23.24
C ALA A 108 -1.00 3.46 22.55
N VAL A 109 -2.18 3.26 21.95
CA VAL A 109 -2.50 2.02 21.21
C VAL A 109 -1.64 1.89 19.96
N LEU A 110 -1.49 2.97 19.18
CA LEU A 110 -0.65 3.00 17.99
C LEU A 110 0.81 2.69 18.31
N ARG A 111 1.37 3.27 19.37
CA ARG A 111 2.74 2.98 19.80
C ARG A 111 2.94 1.52 20.16
N VAL A 112 2.01 0.91 20.91
CA VAL A 112 2.12 -0.53 21.20
C VAL A 112 2.08 -1.34 19.91
N ALA A 113 1.13 -1.05 19.02
CA ALA A 113 0.98 -1.77 17.75
C ALA A 113 2.25 -1.67 16.87
N LEU A 114 2.89 -0.49 16.84
CA LEU A 114 4.11 -0.26 16.04
C LEU A 114 5.36 -0.84 16.67
N GLU A 115 5.53 -0.70 17.98
CA GLU A 115 6.75 -1.09 18.69
C GLU A 115 6.76 -2.57 19.07
N GLU A 116 5.59 -3.12 19.39
CA GLU A 116 5.43 -4.47 19.96
C GLU A 116 4.58 -5.38 19.07
N GLY A 117 3.87 -4.88 18.06
CA GLY A 117 2.90 -5.63 17.26
C GLY A 117 1.48 -5.52 17.81
N VAL A 118 0.48 -5.55 16.93
CA VAL A 118 -0.94 -5.33 17.31
C VAL A 118 -1.44 -6.41 18.27
N GLU A 119 -0.96 -7.64 18.12
CA GLU A 119 -1.29 -8.78 18.99
C GLU A 119 -0.80 -8.59 20.43
N ASN A 120 0.14 -7.68 20.65
CA ASN A 120 0.67 -7.32 21.97
C ASN A 120 -0.04 -6.09 22.57
N VAL A 121 -1.05 -5.54 21.90
CA VAL A 121 -1.93 -4.52 22.47
C VAL A 121 -2.74 -5.13 23.62
N THR A 122 -2.36 -4.76 24.83
CA THR A 122 -3.03 -5.15 26.07
C THR A 122 -3.38 -3.92 26.90
N PHE A 123 -4.41 -3.99 27.74
CA PHE A 123 -4.73 -2.89 28.65
C PHE A 123 -3.55 -2.49 29.53
N ALA A 124 -2.73 -3.44 29.96
CA ALA A 124 -1.52 -3.16 30.72
C ALA A 124 -0.47 -2.41 29.90
N ALA A 125 -0.27 -2.77 28.62
CA ALA A 125 0.67 -2.08 27.74
C ALA A 125 0.21 -0.65 27.40
N VAL A 126 -1.09 -0.49 27.15
CA VAL A 126 -1.71 0.81 26.85
C VAL A 126 -1.71 1.72 28.07
N ALA A 127 -2.10 1.22 29.25
CA ALA A 127 -2.12 1.97 30.52
C ALA A 127 -0.73 2.46 30.97
N ARG A 128 0.36 1.85 30.50
CA ARG A 128 1.72 2.36 30.76
C ARG A 128 2.05 3.59 29.92
N ARG A 129 1.36 3.77 28.80
CA ARG A 129 1.63 4.81 27.79
C ARG A 129 0.59 5.92 27.80
N CYS A 130 -0.63 5.65 28.26
CA CYS A 130 -1.63 6.67 28.55
C CYS A 130 -1.85 6.78 30.06
N ASP A 131 -2.15 7.98 30.56
CA ASP A 131 -2.38 8.25 32.00
C ASP A 131 -3.75 7.71 32.47
N ARG A 132 -4.01 6.42 32.22
CA ARG A 132 -5.25 5.71 32.57
C ARG A 132 -4.92 4.37 33.20
N SER A 133 -5.75 3.94 34.16
CA SER A 133 -5.57 2.63 34.78
C SER A 133 -6.13 1.50 33.91
N GLU A 134 -5.53 0.31 34.04
CA GLU A 134 -6.01 -0.91 33.38
C GLU A 134 -7.48 -1.21 33.71
N SER A 135 -7.89 -0.98 34.97
CA SER A 135 -9.27 -1.19 35.40
C SER A 135 -10.26 -0.26 34.68
N THR A 136 -9.83 0.97 34.37
CA THR A 136 -10.65 1.94 33.63
C THR A 136 -10.81 1.51 32.18
N LEU A 137 -9.71 1.12 31.52
CA LEU A 137 -9.74 0.63 30.14
C LEU A 137 -10.63 -0.62 30.03
N ARG A 138 -10.49 -1.59 30.94
CA ARG A 138 -11.33 -2.78 30.98
C ARG A 138 -12.81 -2.45 31.17
N SER A 139 -13.14 -1.47 31.99
CA SER A 139 -14.53 -1.03 32.20
C SER A 139 -15.13 -0.35 30.97
N MET A 140 -14.32 0.30 30.13
CA MET A 140 -14.77 1.02 28.95
C MET A 140 -14.94 0.11 27.74
N PHE A 141 -13.97 -0.77 27.49
CA PHE A 141 -13.86 -1.54 26.25
C PHE A 141 -14.16 -3.04 26.43
N GLY A 142 -14.17 -3.55 27.66
CA GLY A 142 -14.34 -4.99 27.93
C GLY A 142 -13.06 -5.78 27.69
N ASP A 143 -12.59 -5.84 26.44
CA ASP A 143 -11.36 -6.53 26.02
C ASP A 143 -10.48 -5.67 25.10
N ALA A 144 -9.26 -6.16 24.84
CA ALA A 144 -8.25 -5.43 24.07
C ALA A 144 -8.54 -5.42 22.57
N GLU A 145 -9.22 -6.45 22.04
CA GLU A 145 -9.65 -6.50 20.63
C GLU A 145 -10.66 -5.38 20.36
N THR A 146 -11.66 -5.24 21.22
CA THR A 146 -12.64 -4.15 21.17
C THR A 146 -11.98 -2.77 21.29
N LEU A 147 -10.94 -2.62 22.13
CA LEU A 147 -10.17 -1.37 22.21
C LEU A 147 -9.48 -1.04 20.87
N VAL A 148 -8.85 -2.03 20.22
CA VAL A 148 -8.21 -1.82 18.91
C VAL A 148 -9.23 -1.46 17.84
N ASP A 149 -10.38 -2.17 17.82
CA ASP A 149 -11.46 -1.90 16.88
C ASP A 149 -12.05 -0.50 17.06
N ASP A 150 -12.33 -0.08 18.30
CA ASP A 150 -12.85 1.27 18.59
C ASP A 150 -11.85 2.37 18.18
N VAL A 151 -10.55 2.16 18.43
CA VAL A 151 -9.50 3.09 18.00
C VAL A 151 -9.40 3.13 16.47
N ALA A 152 -9.51 1.98 15.79
CA ALA A 152 -9.52 1.94 14.33
C ALA A 152 -10.74 2.68 13.75
N ILE A 153 -11.91 2.53 14.36
CA ILE A 153 -13.12 3.28 14.00
C ILE A 153 -12.90 4.79 14.18
N GLU A 154 -12.30 5.21 15.29
CA GLU A 154 -12.01 6.62 15.54
C GLU A 154 -11.02 7.20 14.52
N VAL A 155 -9.98 6.44 14.13
CA VAL A 155 -9.05 6.82 13.06
C VAL A 155 -9.77 6.94 11.71
N VAL A 156 -10.66 5.99 11.38
CA VAL A 156 -11.48 6.06 10.16
C VAL A 156 -12.36 7.30 10.17
N GLN A 157 -13.10 7.54 11.24
CA GLN A 157 -14.00 8.70 11.35
C GLN A 157 -13.24 10.03 11.30
N SER A 158 -12.02 10.07 11.83
CA SER A 158 -11.19 11.28 11.83
C SER A 158 -10.56 11.59 10.47
N GLY A 159 -10.26 10.57 9.65
CA GLY A 159 -9.60 10.74 8.35
C GLY A 159 -10.54 10.66 7.15
N PHE A 160 -11.60 9.86 7.26
CA PHE A 160 -12.40 9.39 6.13
C PHE A 160 -13.89 9.61 6.38
N ASP A 161 -14.31 10.86 6.54
CA ASP A 161 -15.72 11.24 6.68
C ASP A 161 -16.63 10.65 5.57
N ASP A 162 -16.09 10.46 4.36
CA ASP A 162 -16.84 10.05 3.16
C ASP A 162 -16.21 8.89 2.36
N LEU A 163 -15.15 8.25 2.88
CA LEU A 163 -14.31 7.33 2.09
C LEU A 163 -14.30 5.91 2.67
N SER A 164 -14.69 4.94 1.84
CA SER A 164 -14.51 3.51 2.15
C SER A 164 -13.06 3.10 1.83
N PRO A 165 -12.40 2.28 2.68
CA PRO A 165 -11.08 1.74 2.36
C PRO A 165 -11.08 0.99 1.02
N LEU A 166 -10.07 1.23 0.17
CA LEU A 166 -9.93 0.65 -1.17
C LEU A 166 -10.13 -0.87 -1.24
N ARG A 167 -9.66 -1.59 -0.22
CA ARG A 167 -9.63 -3.06 -0.13
C ARG A 167 -10.99 -3.75 -0.32
N LEU A 168 -12.11 -3.03 -0.20
CA LEU A 168 -13.46 -3.60 -0.30
C LEU A 168 -14.14 -3.35 -1.65
N ASP A 169 -13.64 -2.43 -2.48
CA ASP A 169 -14.24 -2.06 -3.76
C ASP A 169 -13.19 -1.61 -4.79
N PRO A 170 -12.73 -2.49 -5.70
CA PRO A 170 -11.80 -2.11 -6.77
C PRO A 170 -12.52 -1.41 -7.93
N SER A 171 -13.40 -0.46 -7.63
CA SER A 171 -14.09 0.37 -8.61
C SER A 171 -13.26 1.61 -8.97
N ARG A 172 -13.51 2.18 -10.15
CA ARG A 172 -12.87 3.44 -10.56
C ARG A 172 -13.14 4.57 -9.58
N ALA A 173 -14.31 4.59 -8.95
CA ALA A 173 -14.66 5.58 -7.94
C ALA A 173 -13.78 5.46 -6.70
N ALA A 174 -13.59 4.24 -6.19
CA ALA A 174 -12.70 3.98 -5.06
C ALA A 174 -11.24 4.32 -5.38
N VAL A 175 -10.75 3.93 -6.57
CA VAL A 175 -9.42 4.29 -7.07
C VAL A 175 -9.22 5.80 -7.10
N ALA A 176 -10.17 6.56 -7.67
CA ALA A 176 -10.11 8.02 -7.69
C ALA A 176 -10.10 8.63 -6.28
N ALA A 177 -10.90 8.07 -5.37
CA ALA A 177 -10.97 8.46 -3.97
C ALA A 177 -9.62 8.29 -3.25
N SER A 178 -8.92 7.18 -3.50
CA SER A 178 -7.62 6.94 -2.88
C SER A 178 -6.50 7.77 -3.50
N VAL A 179 -6.54 8.01 -4.81
CA VAL A 179 -5.64 8.99 -5.43
C VAL A 179 -5.84 10.38 -4.80
N ALA A 180 -7.09 10.79 -4.55
CA ALA A 180 -7.38 12.06 -3.88
C ALA A 180 -6.88 12.08 -2.41
N ALA A 181 -6.82 10.93 -1.73
CA ALA A 181 -6.25 10.84 -0.38
C ALA A 181 -4.72 11.07 -0.35
N LEU A 182 -4.03 10.91 -1.49
CA LEU A 182 -2.62 11.28 -1.63
C LEU A 182 -2.39 12.80 -1.67
N ASP A 183 -3.43 13.63 -1.71
CA ASP A 183 -3.34 15.11 -1.62
C ASP A 183 -3.66 15.61 -0.20
N ASP A 184 -3.94 14.69 0.74
CA ASP A 184 -4.45 15.01 2.07
C ASP A 184 -3.65 14.24 3.13
N SER A 185 -2.77 14.95 3.82
CA SER A 185 -1.85 14.40 4.79
C SER A 185 -2.57 13.71 5.96
N ARG A 186 -3.76 14.19 6.37
CA ARG A 186 -4.55 13.58 7.44
C ARG A 186 -5.15 12.25 7.01
N LYS A 187 -5.66 12.17 5.77
CA LYS A 187 -6.12 10.90 5.17
C LYS A 187 -4.96 9.92 5.04
N ALA A 188 -3.84 10.37 4.53
CA ALA A 188 -2.64 9.55 4.41
C ALA A 188 -2.22 8.95 5.77
N ALA A 189 -2.13 9.78 6.82
CA ALA A 189 -1.79 9.31 8.17
C ALA A 189 -2.83 8.35 8.74
N ALA A 190 -4.12 8.61 8.54
CA ALA A 190 -5.18 7.70 8.95
C ALA A 190 -5.07 6.32 8.28
N LEU A 191 -4.77 6.26 6.97
CA LEU A 191 -4.50 5.00 6.28
C LEU A 191 -3.29 4.26 6.87
N LEU A 192 -2.18 4.96 7.12
CA LEU A 192 -1.00 4.34 7.72
C LEU A 192 -1.28 3.78 9.12
N ARG A 193 -2.02 4.53 9.95
CA ARG A 193 -2.46 4.08 11.28
C ARG A 193 -3.32 2.82 11.18
N LEU A 194 -4.19 2.71 10.16
CA LEU A 194 -4.99 1.52 9.94
C LEU A 194 -4.16 0.29 9.54
N TYR A 195 -3.01 0.46 8.88
CA TYR A 195 -2.08 -0.66 8.67
C TYR A 195 -1.47 -1.15 9.98
N ALA A 196 -1.04 -0.23 10.84
CA ALA A 196 -0.48 -0.58 12.15
C ALA A 196 -1.52 -1.31 13.02
N LEU A 197 -2.73 -0.76 13.13
CA LEU A 197 -3.84 -1.39 13.86
C LEU A 197 -4.34 -2.67 13.18
N GLY A 198 -4.11 -2.82 11.88
CA GLY A 198 -4.39 -4.03 11.13
C GLY A 198 -3.36 -5.14 11.32
N GLY A 199 -2.27 -4.89 12.05
CA GLY A 199 -1.19 -5.85 12.25
C GLY A 199 -0.29 -6.03 11.03
N VAL A 200 -0.29 -5.07 10.09
CA VAL A 200 0.66 -5.10 8.97
C VAL A 200 2.05 -4.82 9.51
N ALA A 201 2.95 -5.78 9.32
CA ALA A 201 4.34 -5.64 9.72
C ALA A 201 5.04 -4.56 8.88
N ARG A 202 5.82 -3.69 9.53
CA ARG A 202 6.66 -2.70 8.82
C ARG A 202 7.89 -3.35 8.19
N ASP A 203 8.54 -4.24 8.93
CA ASP A 203 9.86 -4.77 8.56
C ASP A 203 9.83 -6.23 8.06
N ASP A 204 8.73 -6.96 8.31
CA ASP A 204 8.56 -8.35 7.85
C ASP A 204 7.88 -8.39 6.48
N VAL A 205 8.68 -8.13 5.45
CA VAL A 205 8.24 -8.12 4.05
C VAL A 205 8.37 -9.48 3.37
N PRO A 206 7.50 -9.83 2.40
CA PRO A 206 7.63 -11.02 1.58
C PRO A 206 9.05 -11.31 1.04
N GLU A 207 9.45 -12.58 1.12
CA GLU A 207 10.71 -13.05 0.54
C GLU A 207 10.84 -12.65 -0.94
N GLY A 208 12.01 -12.12 -1.29
CA GLY A 208 12.33 -11.63 -2.63
C GLY A 208 11.86 -10.21 -2.95
N GLN A 209 11.03 -9.58 -2.10
CA GLN A 209 10.46 -8.26 -2.39
C GLN A 209 11.53 -7.18 -2.59
N HIS A 210 12.53 -7.13 -1.70
CA HIS A 210 13.64 -6.20 -1.83
C HIS A 210 14.46 -6.39 -3.12
N THR A 211 14.60 -7.64 -3.60
CA THR A 211 15.30 -7.91 -4.87
C THR A 211 14.50 -7.38 -6.05
N VAL A 212 13.18 -7.59 -6.06
CA VAL A 212 12.29 -7.04 -7.09
C VAL A 212 12.35 -5.51 -7.09
N HIS A 213 12.25 -4.88 -5.91
CA HIS A 213 12.35 -3.42 -5.77
C HIS A 213 13.67 -2.89 -6.31
N ALA A 214 14.79 -3.51 -5.92
CA ALA A 214 16.10 -3.07 -6.36
C ALA A 214 16.26 -3.16 -7.89
N ASP A 215 15.82 -4.26 -8.51
CA ASP A 215 15.90 -4.44 -9.95
C ASP A 215 14.99 -3.47 -10.71
N VAL A 216 13.74 -3.30 -10.25
CA VAL A 216 12.77 -2.40 -10.87
C VAL A 216 13.20 -0.94 -10.76
N LEU A 217 13.66 -0.52 -9.58
CA LEU A 217 14.14 0.84 -9.35
C LEU A 217 15.40 1.13 -10.16
N ARG A 218 16.32 0.16 -10.29
CA ARG A 218 17.50 0.28 -11.14
C ARG A 218 17.11 0.45 -12.60
N ALA A 219 16.19 -0.38 -13.11
CA ALA A 219 15.69 -0.27 -14.48
C ALA A 219 15.03 1.10 -14.74
N TRP A 220 14.19 1.58 -13.83
CA TRP A 220 13.51 2.86 -13.97
C TRP A 220 14.48 4.05 -13.88
N ARG A 221 15.30 4.12 -12.81
CA ARG A 221 16.19 5.26 -12.53
C ARG A 221 17.41 5.33 -13.45
N GLU A 222 18.02 4.20 -13.76
CA GLU A 222 19.32 4.17 -14.46
C GLU A 222 19.19 3.90 -15.96
N GLU A 223 18.21 3.08 -16.37
CA GLU A 223 18.00 2.70 -17.78
C GLU A 223 16.81 3.43 -18.42
N GLY A 224 16.00 4.16 -17.66
CA GLY A 224 14.83 4.88 -18.16
C GLY A 224 13.71 3.94 -18.61
N ALA A 225 13.61 2.76 -17.99
CA ALA A 225 12.51 1.82 -18.26
C ALA A 225 11.15 2.48 -17.94
N PRO A 226 10.05 2.09 -18.61
CA PRO A 226 8.74 2.65 -18.30
C PRO A 226 8.30 2.37 -16.86
N SER A 227 7.56 3.31 -16.28
CA SER A 227 6.95 3.19 -14.95
C SER A 227 5.94 2.04 -14.83
N SER A 228 5.55 1.40 -15.94
CA SER A 228 4.75 0.18 -15.92
C SER A 228 5.39 -0.94 -15.10
N LEU A 229 6.74 -1.01 -15.02
CA LEU A 229 7.45 -1.94 -14.13
C LEU A 229 7.23 -1.61 -12.66
N VAL A 230 7.30 -0.32 -12.30
CA VAL A 230 7.07 0.15 -10.93
C VAL A 230 5.61 -0.10 -10.54
N LEU A 231 4.67 0.22 -11.42
CA LEU A 231 3.23 -0.05 -11.21
C LEU A 231 2.94 -1.54 -11.03
N ALA A 232 3.55 -2.41 -11.84
CA ALA A 232 3.40 -3.86 -11.71
C ALA A 232 3.98 -4.39 -10.38
N ALA A 233 5.14 -3.89 -9.96
CA ALA A 233 5.76 -4.24 -8.68
C ALA A 233 4.86 -3.84 -7.50
N LEU A 234 4.36 -2.59 -7.49
CA LEU A 234 3.43 -2.10 -6.47
C LEU A 234 2.14 -2.92 -6.44
N ALA A 235 1.57 -3.26 -7.58
CA ALA A 235 0.37 -4.09 -7.62
C ALA A 235 0.60 -5.50 -7.05
N CYS A 236 1.76 -6.09 -7.30
CA CYS A 236 2.13 -7.38 -6.70
C CYS A 236 2.28 -7.27 -5.18
N ASP A 237 2.91 -6.18 -4.70
CA ASP A 237 3.07 -5.91 -3.27
C ASP A 237 1.72 -5.75 -2.57
N GLY A 238 0.82 -4.93 -3.14
CA GLY A 238 -0.52 -4.71 -2.61
C GLY A 238 -1.32 -6.02 -2.49
N TRP A 239 -1.24 -6.89 -3.50
CA TRP A 239 -1.90 -8.20 -3.44
C TRP A 239 -1.27 -9.13 -2.39
N ARG A 240 0.06 -9.24 -2.33
CA ARG A 240 0.76 -10.12 -1.37
C ARG A 240 0.61 -9.68 0.08
N ALA A 241 0.52 -8.38 0.35
CA ALA A 241 0.14 -7.92 1.68
C ALA A 241 -1.30 -8.35 1.99
N GLY A 242 -2.19 -8.16 1.01
CA GLY A 242 -3.58 -8.59 1.04
C GLY A 242 -3.83 -10.06 1.34
N GLU A 243 -3.03 -10.97 0.81
CA GLU A 243 -3.19 -12.42 1.01
C GLU A 243 -2.75 -12.86 2.43
N ARG A 244 -1.77 -12.16 3.01
CA ARG A 244 -1.16 -12.52 4.30
C ARG A 244 -1.83 -11.84 5.48
N GLN A 245 -2.38 -10.64 5.24
CA GLN A 245 -2.90 -9.79 6.29
C GLN A 245 -4.42 -9.80 6.30
N ARG A 246 -5.01 -10.32 7.38
CA ARG A 246 -6.47 -10.32 7.58
C ARG A 246 -7.04 -8.90 7.64
N ALA A 247 -6.25 -7.89 7.97
CA ALA A 247 -6.70 -6.51 7.87
C ALA A 247 -6.80 -6.00 6.42
N LEU A 248 -6.25 -6.70 5.43
CA LEU A 248 -6.23 -6.25 4.04
C LEU A 248 -7.05 -7.13 3.09
N LEU A 249 -7.66 -8.22 3.58
CA LEU A 249 -8.47 -9.22 2.87
C LEU A 249 -8.67 -9.00 1.36
N PHE A 250 -7.61 -9.26 0.60
CA PHE A 250 -7.76 -9.52 -0.83
C PHE A 250 -8.10 -11.00 -1.03
N PRO A 251 -8.75 -11.37 -2.14
CA PRO A 251 -8.98 -12.77 -2.43
C PRO A 251 -7.64 -13.51 -2.55
N PRO A 252 -7.53 -14.75 -2.04
CA PRO A 252 -6.30 -15.56 -2.11
C PRO A 252 -5.94 -15.96 -3.55
N ALA A 253 -6.80 -15.66 -4.52
CA ALA A 253 -6.56 -15.83 -5.94
C ALA A 253 -7.16 -14.65 -6.72
N LEU A 254 -6.40 -14.13 -7.69
CA LEU A 254 -6.86 -13.05 -8.56
C LEU A 254 -7.64 -13.59 -9.77
N PRO A 255 -8.57 -12.80 -10.35
CA PRO A 255 -9.14 -13.15 -11.65
C PRO A 255 -8.03 -13.26 -12.70
N GLY A 256 -8.06 -14.30 -13.54
CA GLY A 256 -6.99 -14.50 -14.54
C GLY A 256 -6.82 -13.35 -15.55
N ALA A 257 -7.86 -12.52 -15.76
CA ALA A 257 -7.76 -11.30 -16.56
C ALA A 257 -6.91 -10.21 -15.91
N VAL A 258 -6.92 -10.11 -14.57
CA VAL A 258 -6.08 -9.19 -13.79
C VAL A 258 -4.61 -9.61 -13.87
N VAL A 259 -4.33 -10.91 -13.69
CA VAL A 259 -2.96 -11.45 -13.82
C VAL A 259 -2.40 -11.24 -15.24
N ARG A 260 -3.22 -11.40 -16.29
CA ARG A 260 -2.81 -11.07 -17.66
C ARG A 260 -2.53 -9.58 -17.87
N GLU A 261 -3.30 -8.69 -17.23
CA GLU A 261 -3.03 -7.25 -17.29
C GLU A 261 -1.74 -6.88 -16.56
N LEU A 262 -1.43 -7.53 -15.43
CA LEU A 262 -0.13 -7.40 -14.76
C LEU A 262 1.01 -7.84 -15.66
N ALA A 263 0.91 -9.03 -16.27
CA ALA A 263 1.92 -9.53 -17.20
C ALA A 263 2.12 -8.56 -18.39
N ARG A 264 1.03 -7.98 -18.92
CA ARG A 264 1.09 -6.96 -19.98
C ARG A 264 1.89 -5.72 -19.56
N LEU A 265 1.74 -5.24 -18.32
CA LEU A 265 2.53 -4.10 -17.81
C LEU A 265 4.04 -4.41 -17.74
N VAL A 266 4.38 -5.66 -17.37
CA VAL A 266 5.78 -6.12 -17.36
C VAL A 266 6.33 -6.22 -18.79
N ASP A 267 5.50 -6.60 -19.76
CA ASP A 267 5.88 -6.69 -21.17
C ASP A 267 6.00 -5.33 -21.89
N ASP A 268 5.16 -4.35 -21.55
CA ASP A 268 5.18 -3.00 -22.12
C ASP A 268 6.57 -2.34 -22.00
N ALA A 269 7.36 -2.73 -20.99
CA ALA A 269 8.72 -2.25 -20.76
C ALA A 269 9.75 -2.69 -21.81
N ALA A 270 9.41 -3.62 -22.71
CA ALA A 270 10.27 -4.02 -23.82
C ALA A 270 10.41 -2.94 -24.91
N GLY A 271 9.58 -1.89 -24.88
CA GLY A 271 9.47 -0.91 -25.96
C GLY A 271 8.82 -1.52 -27.21
N PRO A 272 8.52 -0.71 -28.26
CA PRO A 272 8.03 -1.26 -29.51
C PRO A 272 9.12 -2.15 -30.12
N VAL A 273 8.79 -3.43 -30.35
CA VAL A 273 9.58 -4.30 -31.24
C VAL A 273 9.55 -3.64 -32.61
N THR A 274 10.63 -2.94 -32.95
CA THR A 274 10.75 -2.37 -34.29
C THR A 274 11.07 -3.55 -35.22
N PRO A 275 10.20 -3.88 -36.18
CA PRO A 275 10.41 -5.02 -37.07
C PRO A 275 11.64 -4.84 -37.99
#